data_AF-I1C0B5-F1
#
_entry.id   AF-I1C0B5-F1
#
_cell.length_a   1.000
_cell.length_b   1.000
_cell.length_c   1.000
_cell.angle_alpha   90.00
_cell.angle_beta   90.00
_cell.angle_gamma   90.00
#
_symmetry.space_group_name_H-M   'P 1'
#
loop_
_entity.id
_entity.type
_entity.pdbx_description
1 polymer ?
#
loop_
_entity_poly.entity_id
_entity_poly.type
_entity_poly.pdbx_seq_one_letter_code
_entity_poly.pdbx_strand_id
1 'polypeptide(L)'
;MALRFIQKSQLLKQTSIRQATRYFASESKQSAHHYPQETFGTNAWRNGVAIVVAGFVWYRIDQHLTQSGDEKHPFTRWIEYHMTTSEENDSINAAQLAGAEAAAEYKLLAQDAQRPPIYRMRYPESFERASPRALVTGNQTDLSDLKVRID
;
A
#
# COMPACT_ATOMS: atom_id res chain seq x y z
N MET A 1 -39.75 -9.14 9.25
CA MET A 1 -38.46 -9.51 8.62
C MET A 1 -37.35 -8.78 9.38
N ALA A 2 -36.61 -9.50 10.24
CA ALA A 2 -35.59 -8.91 11.11
C ALA A 2 -34.22 -8.93 10.41
N LEU A 3 -33.64 -7.74 10.20
CA LEU A 3 -32.30 -7.55 9.66
C LEU A 3 -31.26 -7.90 10.72
N ARG A 4 -30.49 -8.98 10.51
CA ARG A 4 -29.33 -9.32 11.33
C ARG A 4 -28.09 -8.68 10.73
N PHE A 5 -27.66 -7.54 11.28
CA PHE A 5 -26.33 -6.99 11.02
C PHE A 5 -25.27 -7.87 11.70
N ILE A 6 -24.46 -8.56 10.91
CA ILE A 6 -23.31 -9.32 11.38
C ILE A 6 -22.15 -8.32 11.54
N GLN A 7 -21.94 -7.88 12.79
CA GLN A 7 -20.83 -7.03 13.18
C GLN A 7 -19.57 -7.90 13.27
N LYS A 8 -18.70 -7.83 12.25
CA LYS A 8 -17.38 -8.46 12.29
C LYS A 8 -16.49 -7.63 13.22
N SER A 9 -16.31 -8.10 14.46
CA SER A 9 -15.32 -7.56 15.38
C SER A 9 -13.91 -7.92 14.88
N GLN A 10 -13.22 -6.94 14.29
CA GLN A 10 -11.79 -7.06 14.04
C GLN A 10 -11.07 -6.86 15.38
N LEU A 11 -10.63 -7.95 15.98
CA LEU A 11 -9.68 -7.96 17.10
C LEU A 11 -8.34 -7.43 16.57
N LEU A 12 -8.07 -6.15 16.81
CA LEU A 12 -6.77 -5.54 16.62
C LEU A 12 -5.76 -6.31 17.48
N LYS A 13 -4.83 -7.01 16.83
CA LYS A 13 -3.68 -7.65 17.50
C LYS A 13 -2.86 -6.55 18.17
N GLN A 14 -2.93 -6.50 19.49
CA GLN A 14 -2.11 -5.65 20.34
C GLN A 14 -0.65 -6.05 20.15
N THR A 15 0.09 -5.30 19.35
CA THR A 15 1.55 -5.39 19.26
C THR A 15 2.12 -4.92 20.59
N SER A 16 2.70 -5.84 21.36
CA SER A 16 3.46 -5.51 22.56
C SER A 16 4.68 -4.69 22.13
N ILE A 17 4.61 -3.37 22.31
CA ILE A 17 5.77 -2.49 22.16
C ILE A 17 6.77 -2.91 23.25
N ARG A 18 7.84 -3.60 22.85
CA ARG A 18 8.98 -3.86 23.74
C ARG A 18 9.61 -2.52 24.07
N GLN A 19 9.34 -2.01 25.27
CA GLN A 19 10.03 -0.85 25.80
C GLN A 19 11.51 -1.23 25.94
N ALA A 20 12.37 -0.59 25.15
CA ALA A 20 13.81 -0.70 25.33
C ALA A 20 14.20 0.05 26.60
N THR A 21 14.53 -0.69 27.66
CA THR A 21 15.11 -0.15 28.89
C THR A 21 16.45 0.49 28.54
N ARG A 22 16.51 1.83 28.51
CA ARG A 22 17.76 2.56 28.38
C ARG A 22 18.46 2.53 29.73
N TYR A 23 19.53 1.75 29.84
CA TYR A 23 20.43 1.80 30.98
C TYR A 23 21.24 3.10 30.89
N PHE A 24 20.93 4.07 31.76
CA PHE A 24 21.77 5.24 31.96
C PHE A 24 22.98 4.82 32.78
N ALA A 25 24.18 5.08 32.25
CA ALA A 25 25.44 4.84 32.95
C ALA A 25 25.72 5.99 33.92
N SER A 26 25.37 5.79 35.20
CA SER A 26 25.93 6.57 36.29
C SER A 26 25.99 5.72 37.54
N GLU A 27 26.95 4.78 37.57
CA GLU A 27 27.40 4.18 38.81
C GLU A 27 28.93 4.13 38.78
N SER A 28 29.55 5.12 39.42
CA SER A 28 30.97 5.11 39.76
C SER A 28 31.20 4.14 40.92
N LYS A 29 31.04 2.85 40.66
CA LYS A 29 31.60 1.80 41.50
C LYS A 29 32.94 1.43 40.89
N GLN A 30 33.99 1.70 41.63
CA GLN A 30 35.33 1.20 41.36
C GLN A 30 35.33 -0.32 41.63
N SER A 31 34.62 -1.08 40.79
CA SER A 31 34.75 -2.53 40.74
C SER A 31 36.09 -2.83 40.10
N ALA A 32 36.91 -3.64 40.77
CA ALA A 32 38.09 -4.24 40.18
C ALA A 32 37.67 -5.05 38.94
N HIS A 33 37.61 -4.40 37.78
CA HIS A 33 37.32 -5.05 36.51
C HIS A 33 38.53 -5.90 36.14
N HIS A 34 38.46 -7.19 36.47
CA HIS A 34 39.36 -8.17 35.91
C HIS A 34 38.98 -8.35 34.44
N TYR A 35 39.59 -7.56 33.56
CA TYR A 35 39.50 -7.78 32.12
C TYR A 35 40.22 -9.10 31.84
N PRO A 36 39.54 -10.12 31.27
CA PRO A 36 40.25 -11.31 30.84
C PRO A 36 41.31 -10.88 29.82
N GLN A 37 42.54 -11.40 29.98
CA GLN A 37 43.62 -11.07 29.05
C GLN A 37 43.19 -11.48 27.64
N GLU A 38 43.02 -10.50 26.75
CA GLU A 38 42.60 -10.69 25.35
C GLU A 38 43.66 -11.54 24.62
N THR A 39 43.47 -12.85 24.68
CA THR A 39 44.32 -13.84 24.04
C THR A 39 43.64 -14.34 22.77
N PHE A 40 44.40 -14.68 21.75
CA PHE A 40 43.87 -15.22 20.48
C PHE A 40 43.08 -16.55 20.63
N GLY A 41 43.04 -17.13 21.83
CA GLY A 41 42.25 -18.32 22.17
C GLY A 41 40.85 -18.02 22.73
N THR A 42 40.47 -16.76 22.91
CA THR A 42 39.12 -16.40 23.39
C THR A 42 38.04 -16.83 22.38
N ASN A 43 36.84 -17.14 22.87
CA ASN A 43 35.71 -17.58 22.03
C ASN A 43 35.42 -16.65 20.83
N ALA A 44 35.69 -15.34 20.96
CA ALA A 44 35.54 -14.38 19.87
C ALA A 44 36.47 -14.69 18.68
N TRP A 45 37.75 -14.97 18.94
CA TRP A 45 38.72 -15.32 17.90
C TRP A 45 38.44 -16.70 17.30
N ARG A 46 38.05 -17.67 18.12
CA ARG A 46 37.65 -19.01 17.64
C ARG A 46 36.44 -18.93 16.72
N ASN A 47 35.42 -18.17 17.10
CA ASN A 47 34.23 -17.98 16.27
C ASN A 47 34.56 -17.16 15.01
N GLY A 48 35.42 -16.14 15.12
CA GLY A 48 35.89 -15.36 13.97
C GLY A 48 36.64 -16.22 12.95
N VAL A 49 37.59 -17.05 13.40
CA VAL A 49 38.30 -18.00 12.54
C VAL A 49 37.33 -19.02 11.94
N ALA A 50 36.38 -19.54 12.72
CA ALA A 50 35.37 -20.45 12.20
C ALA A 50 34.51 -19.81 11.10
N ILE A 51 34.12 -18.54 11.25
CA ILE A 51 33.38 -17.79 10.21
C ILE A 51 34.23 -17.61 8.96
N VAL A 52 35.50 -17.24 9.10
CA VAL A 52 36.41 -17.08 7.95
C VAL A 52 36.63 -18.39 7.21
N VAL A 53 36.86 -19.49 7.95
CA VAL A 53 37.02 -20.83 7.37
C VAL A 53 35.72 -21.28 6.70
N ALA A 54 34.56 -21.07 7.34
CA ALA A 54 33.26 -21.38 6.75
C ALA A 54 33.03 -20.59 5.44
N GLY A 55 33.36 -19.30 5.42
CA GLY A 55 33.28 -18.46 4.23
C GLY A 55 34.23 -18.92 3.11
N PHE A 56 35.45 -19.36 3.45
CA PHE A 56 36.40 -19.88 2.47
C PHE A 56 35.96 -21.23 1.89
N VAL A 57 35.45 -22.13 2.73
CA VAL A 57 34.88 -23.42 2.29
C VAL A 57 33.67 -23.18 1.40
N TRP A 58 32.78 -22.27 1.78
CA TRP A 58 31.63 -21.86 0.96
C TRP A 58 32.08 -21.31 -0.40
N TYR A 59 33.04 -20.39 -0.43
CA TYR A 59 33.58 -19.83 -1.67
C TYR A 59 34.18 -20.90 -2.59
N ARG A 60 34.92 -21.88 -2.03
CA ARG A 60 35.50 -22.98 -2.81
C ARG A 60 34.44 -23.91 -3.41
N ILE A 61 33.37 -24.18 -2.66
CA ILE A 61 32.23 -24.98 -3.11
C ILE A 61 31.45 -24.22 -4.20
N ASP A 62 31.17 -22.95 -3.96
CA ASP A 62 30.52 -22.04 -4.92
C ASP A 62 31.29 -21.97 -6.23
N GLN A 63 32.62 -21.83 -6.18
CA GLN A 63 33.48 -21.87 -7.37
C GLN A 63 33.45 -23.22 -8.11
N HIS A 64 33.42 -24.36 -7.40
CA HIS A 64 33.36 -25.67 -8.04
C HIS A 64 32.01 -25.94 -8.69
N LEU A 65 30.92 -25.46 -8.09
CA LEU A 65 29.57 -25.63 -8.61
C LEU A 65 29.27 -24.68 -9.78
N THR A 66 29.83 -23.47 -9.74
CA THR A 66 29.61 -22.42 -10.76
C THR A 66 30.52 -22.58 -11.99
N GLN A 67 31.60 -23.37 -11.92
CA GLN A 67 32.47 -23.67 -13.08
C GLN A 67 31.78 -24.51 -14.17
N SER A 68 30.76 -25.27 -13.82
CA SER A 68 29.90 -25.98 -14.76
C SER A 68 28.86 -25.00 -15.30
N GLY A 69 29.26 -24.16 -16.27
CA GLY A 69 28.59 -22.94 -16.73
C GLY A 69 27.13 -22.99 -17.23
N ASP A 70 26.37 -24.05 -16.94
CA ASP A 70 24.95 -24.21 -17.29
C ASP A 70 24.05 -24.48 -16.07
N GLU A 71 24.61 -24.80 -14.89
CA GLU A 71 23.82 -25.16 -13.72
C GLU A 71 23.64 -23.99 -12.75
N LYS A 72 22.39 -23.55 -12.57
CA LYS A 72 22.03 -22.59 -11.50
C LYS A 72 22.56 -23.08 -10.16
N HIS A 73 23.20 -22.19 -9.40
CA HIS A 73 23.72 -22.50 -8.06
C HIS A 73 22.62 -23.18 -7.21
N PRO A 74 22.92 -24.25 -6.44
CA PRO A 74 21.90 -25.03 -5.74
C PRO A 74 21.09 -24.19 -4.74
N PHE A 75 21.69 -23.14 -4.17
CA PHE A 75 20.97 -22.17 -3.35
C PHE A 75 19.92 -21.38 -4.16
N THR A 76 20.27 -20.95 -5.37
CA THR A 76 19.33 -20.28 -6.29
C THR A 76 18.21 -21.23 -6.70
N ARG A 77 18.53 -22.50 -7.01
CA ARG A 77 17.51 -23.53 -7.31
C ARG A 77 16.59 -23.78 -6.10
N TRP A 78 17.13 -23.79 -4.88
CA TRP A 78 16.34 -23.93 -3.66
C TRP A 78 15.40 -22.72 -3.44
N ILE A 79 15.90 -21.52 -3.69
CA ILE A 79 15.07 -20.30 -3.67
C ILE A 79 13.97 -20.38 -4.73
N GLU A 80 14.32 -20.72 -5.97
CA GLU A 80 13.37 -20.86 -7.08
C GLU A 80 12.27 -21.89 -6.77
N TYR A 81 12.62 -23.01 -6.13
CA TYR A 81 11.66 -24.02 -5.73
C TYR A 81 10.63 -23.52 -4.71
N HIS A 82 11.01 -22.57 -3.86
CA HIS A 82 10.12 -21.97 -2.86
C HIS A 82 9.42 -20.70 -3.33
N MET A 83 9.75 -20.20 -4.53
CA MET A 83 9.12 -19.03 -5.12
C MET A 83 7.98 -19.43 -6.05
N THR A 84 7.08 -18.49 -6.34
CA THR A 84 6.08 -18.66 -7.40
C THR A 84 6.78 -18.76 -8.75
N THR A 85 6.22 -19.57 -9.64
CA THR A 85 6.79 -19.76 -10.97
C THR A 85 6.71 -18.46 -11.77
N SER A 86 7.64 -18.27 -12.72
CA SER A 86 7.62 -17.06 -13.57
C SER A 86 6.32 -16.94 -14.36
N GLU A 87 5.79 -18.05 -14.86
CA GLU A 87 4.54 -18.09 -15.62
C GLU A 87 3.34 -17.64 -14.79
N GLU A 88 3.23 -18.07 -13.53
CA GLU A 88 2.18 -17.60 -12.62
C GLU A 88 2.32 -16.09 -12.35
N ASN A 89 3.53 -15.60 -12.09
CA ASN A 89 3.77 -14.18 -11.89
C ASN A 89 3.42 -13.35 -13.13
N ASP A 90 3.75 -13.84 -14.33
CA ASP A 90 3.39 -13.18 -15.59
C ASP A 90 1.87 -13.13 -15.79
N SER A 91 1.15 -14.20 -15.44
CA SER A 91 -0.32 -14.23 -15.50
C SER A 91 -0.96 -13.24 -14.52
N ILE A 92 -0.40 -13.11 -13.30
CA ILE A 92 -0.85 -12.16 -12.29
C ILE A 92 -0.58 -10.72 -12.76
N ASN A 93 0.62 -10.47 -13.30
CA ASN A 93 1.00 -9.16 -13.83
C ASN A 93 0.11 -8.76 -15.00
N ALA A 94 -0.20 -9.68 -15.92
CA ALA A 94 -1.12 -9.43 -17.03
C ALA A 94 -2.53 -9.09 -16.55
N ALA A 95 -3.05 -9.81 -15.55
CA ALA A 95 -4.35 -9.50 -14.95
C ALA A 95 -4.37 -8.12 -14.26
N GLN A 96 -3.29 -7.75 -13.57
CA GLN A 96 -3.14 -6.43 -12.95
C GLN A 96 -3.04 -5.32 -14.00
N LEU A 97 -2.33 -5.55 -15.10
CA LEU A 97 -2.21 -4.60 -16.20
C LEU A 97 -3.58 -4.33 -16.84
N ALA A 98 -4.35 -5.38 -17.13
CA ALA A 98 -5.71 -5.25 -17.64
C ALA A 98 -6.64 -4.48 -16.68
N GLY A 99 -6.52 -4.73 -15.36
CA GLY A 99 -7.26 -3.99 -14.35
C GLY A 99 -6.89 -2.49 -14.30
N ALA A 100 -5.60 -2.18 -14.45
CA ALA A 100 -5.11 -0.80 -14.49
C ALA A 100 -5.57 -0.06 -15.77
N GLU A 101 -5.58 -0.74 -16.91
CA GLU A 101 -6.10 -0.22 -18.18
C GLU A 101 -7.59 0.13 -18.05
N ALA A 102 -8.42 -0.79 -17.57
CA ALA A 102 -9.85 -0.54 -17.37
C ALA A 102 -10.12 0.62 -16.41
N ALA A 103 -9.32 0.75 -15.34
CA ALA A 103 -9.42 1.88 -14.41
C ALA A 103 -9.00 3.21 -15.06
N ALA A 104 -8.00 3.19 -15.94
CA ALA A 104 -7.56 4.37 -16.67
C ALA A 104 -8.61 4.82 -17.71
N GLU A 105 -9.22 3.88 -18.43
CA GLU A 105 -10.33 4.16 -19.37
C GLU A 105 -11.52 4.79 -18.65
N TYR A 106 -11.94 4.22 -17.51
CA TYR A 106 -13.02 4.78 -16.71
C TYR A 106 -12.70 6.20 -16.24
N LYS A 107 -11.46 6.44 -15.83
CA LYS A 107 -11.02 7.77 -15.42
C LYS A 107 -11.07 8.76 -16.57
N LEU A 108 -10.66 8.35 -17.77
CA LEU A 108 -10.72 9.18 -18.97
C LEU A 108 -12.18 9.53 -19.32
N LEU A 109 -13.07 8.54 -19.29
CA LEU A 109 -14.51 8.76 -19.51
C LEU A 109 -15.11 9.74 -18.49
N ALA A 110 -14.74 9.60 -17.21
CA ALA A 110 -15.20 10.51 -16.17
C ALA A 110 -14.62 11.94 -16.30
N GLN A 111 -13.43 12.08 -16.88
CA GLN A 111 -12.81 13.38 -17.17
C GLN A 111 -13.44 14.06 -18.38
N ASP A 112 -13.77 13.29 -19.43
CA ASP A 112 -14.44 13.79 -20.63
C ASP A 112 -15.89 14.18 -20.40
N ALA A 113 -16.52 13.63 -19.35
CA ALA A 113 -17.88 13.99 -18.96
C ALA A 113 -17.95 15.46 -18.52
N GLN A 114 -18.34 16.32 -19.45
CA GLN A 114 -18.61 17.73 -19.15
C GLN A 114 -19.84 17.85 -18.25
N ARG A 115 -19.74 18.68 -17.20
CA ARG A 115 -20.91 19.06 -16.41
C ARG A 115 -21.92 19.75 -17.34
N PRO A 116 -23.21 19.37 -17.33
CA PRO A 116 -24.20 20.06 -18.12
C PRO A 116 -24.20 21.56 -17.78
N PRO A 117 -24.27 22.46 -18.77
CA PRO A 117 -24.24 23.89 -18.54
C PRO A 117 -25.43 24.27 -17.64
N ILE A 118 -25.14 24.89 -16.49
CA ILE A 118 -26.16 25.36 -15.57
C ILE A 118 -26.57 26.77 -16.01
N TYR A 119 -27.74 26.88 -16.62
CA TYR A 119 -28.35 28.17 -16.90
C TYR A 119 -28.90 28.77 -15.61
N ARG A 120 -28.25 29.82 -15.11
CA ARG A 120 -28.72 30.59 -13.96
C ARG A 120 -29.44 31.84 -14.46
N MET A 121 -30.75 31.92 -14.23
CA MET A 121 -31.48 33.17 -14.48
C MET A 121 -31.11 34.21 -13.43
N ARG A 122 -30.83 35.44 -13.88
CA ARG A 122 -30.50 36.57 -13.00
C ARG A 122 -31.71 37.07 -12.20
N TYR A 123 -32.91 36.96 -12.77
CA TYR A 123 -34.16 37.46 -12.21
C TYR A 123 -35.22 36.36 -12.23
N PRO A 124 -35.28 35.49 -11.21
CA PRO A 124 -36.33 34.48 -11.12
C PRO A 124 -37.71 35.12 -10.93
N GLU A 125 -37.80 36.34 -10.41
CA GLU A 125 -39.09 37.03 -10.27
C GLU A 125 -39.77 37.40 -11.61
N SER A 126 -39.10 37.23 -12.76
CA SER A 126 -39.73 37.49 -14.06
C SER A 126 -40.93 36.59 -14.33
N PHE A 127 -40.96 35.40 -13.72
CA PHE A 127 -42.07 34.45 -13.87
C PHE A 127 -43.37 34.96 -13.21
N GLU A 128 -43.26 35.75 -12.15
CA GLU A 128 -44.40 36.32 -11.43
C GLU A 128 -44.85 37.67 -12.00
N ARG A 129 -44.09 38.22 -12.96
CA ARG A 129 -44.24 39.60 -13.45
C ARG A 129 -45.34 39.75 -14.51
N ALA A 130 -46.44 39.05 -14.33
CA ALA A 130 -47.61 39.07 -15.19
C ALA A 130 -48.40 40.38 -15.04
N SER A 131 -48.96 40.89 -16.13
CA SER A 131 -49.89 42.02 -16.05
C SER A 131 -51.24 41.54 -15.49
N PRO A 132 -51.75 42.13 -14.39
CA PRO A 132 -53.05 41.71 -13.83
C PRO A 132 -54.25 41.94 -14.75
N ARG A 133 -54.09 42.74 -15.81
CA ARG A 133 -55.20 43.19 -16.68
C ARG A 133 -55.06 42.78 -18.16
N ALA A 134 -53.99 42.07 -18.53
CA ALA A 134 -53.71 41.74 -19.93
C ALA A 134 -53.33 40.26 -20.11
N LEU A 135 -54.12 39.37 -19.50
CA LEU A 135 -53.95 37.92 -19.63
C LEU A 135 -54.86 37.39 -20.73
N VAL A 136 -54.26 36.98 -21.85
CA VAL A 136 -54.93 36.20 -22.89
C VAL A 136 -54.66 34.73 -22.61
N THR A 137 -55.68 33.88 -22.73
CA THR A 137 -55.56 32.42 -22.59
C THR A 137 -54.44 31.88 -23.47
N GLY A 138 -53.47 31.18 -22.88
CA GLY A 138 -52.30 30.61 -23.59
C GLY A 138 -51.02 31.45 -23.55
N ASN A 139 -51.05 32.69 -23.06
CA ASN A 139 -49.85 33.53 -22.95
C ASN A 139 -49.00 33.24 -21.70
N GLN A 140 -49.57 32.60 -20.68
CA GLN A 140 -48.86 32.19 -19.48
C GLN A 140 -48.91 30.67 -19.31
N THR A 141 -47.77 30.12 -18.89
CA THR A 141 -47.62 28.72 -18.49
C THR A 141 -47.73 28.61 -16.98
N ASP A 142 -48.35 27.55 -16.47
CA ASP A 142 -48.36 27.26 -15.04
C ASP A 142 -46.95 26.85 -14.60
N LEU A 143 -46.41 27.54 -13.60
CA LEU A 143 -45.07 27.36 -13.06
C LEU A 143 -45.08 26.96 -11.58
N SER A 144 -46.24 26.55 -11.05
CA SER A 144 -46.42 26.20 -9.64
C SER A 144 -45.53 25.05 -9.14
N ASP A 145 -45.13 24.13 -10.02
CA ASP A 145 -44.21 23.02 -9.69
C ASP A 145 -42.73 23.33 -10.01
N LEU A 146 -42.42 24.55 -10.45
CA LEU A 146 -41.05 24.93 -10.84
C LEU A 146 -40.17 25.13 -9.59
N LYS A 147 -39.32 24.16 -9.27
CA LYS A 147 -38.29 24.30 -8.22
C LYS A 147 -37.05 25.02 -8.73
N VAL A 148 -36.98 26.33 -8.51
CA VAL A 148 -35.76 27.11 -8.74
C VAL A 148 -34.72 26.73 -7.68
N ARG A 149 -33.51 26.39 -8.13
CA ARG A 149 -32.40 26.06 -7.22
C ARG A 149 -31.74 27.34 -6.70
N ILE A 150 -31.84 27.59 -5.40
CA ILE A 150 -31.35 28.82 -4.74
C ILE A 150 -30.06 28.51 -3.97
N ASP A 151 -29.06 27.91 -4.64
CA ASP A 151 -27.74 27.55 -4.05
C ASP A 151 -26.65 27.38 -5.14
#